data_AF-A0A537ZXZ0-F1
#
_entry.id   AF-A0A537ZXZ0-F1
#
_cell.length_a   1.000
_cell.length_b   1.000
_cell.length_c   1.000
_cell.angle_alpha   90.00
_cell.angle_beta   90.00
_cell.angle_gamma   90.00
#
_symmetry.space_group_name_H-M   'P 1'
#
loop_
_entity.id
_entity.type
_entity.pdbx_description
1 polymer ?
#
loop_
_entity_poly.entity_id
_entity_poly.type
_entity_poly.pdbx_seq_one_letter_code
_entity_poly.pdbx_strand_id
1 'polypeptide(L)'
;MAKPRPIEGLDPDQSYASAAANVVAVRARELADHSRDVLNVTDIERVHDMRVATRRLRAALEVFEPCFPAAGYKKALAEVKSIADALGERRDADIAIATLESFAAGLANPDRPGVASLVEQIRAEQADANASLEAFVQPQRLAALTERLSELVVEAEAVSS
;
A
#
# COMPACT_ATOMS: atom_id res chain seq x y z
N MET A 1 -10.10 -2.44 7.98
CA MET A 1 -10.11 -2.59 6.50
C MET A 1 -10.74 -1.41 5.78
N ALA A 2 -9.89 -0.68 5.05
CA ALA A 2 -10.23 0.49 4.25
C ALA A 2 -11.26 0.18 3.16
N LYS A 3 -12.45 0.80 3.30
CA LYS A 3 -13.46 0.79 2.24
C LYS A 3 -12.91 1.53 1.02
N PRO A 4 -13.01 0.95 -0.18
CA PRO A 4 -12.60 1.66 -1.38
C PRO A 4 -13.46 2.91 -1.55
N ARG A 5 -12.83 4.04 -1.81
CA ARG A 5 -13.50 5.22 -2.35
C ARG A 5 -14.16 4.86 -3.68
N PRO A 6 -15.40 5.33 -3.89
CA PRO A 6 -16.04 5.22 -5.18
C PRO A 6 -15.20 5.97 -6.21
N ILE A 7 -15.11 5.41 -7.42
CA ILE A 7 -14.61 6.17 -8.57
C ILE A 7 -15.83 6.88 -9.15
N GLU A 8 -15.91 8.19 -8.95
CA GLU A 8 -16.95 9.01 -9.56
C GLU A 8 -16.57 9.36 -11.01
N GLY A 9 -17.56 9.68 -11.85
CA GLY A 9 -17.32 10.13 -13.22
C GLY A 9 -16.95 9.02 -14.20
N LEU A 10 -17.18 7.75 -13.88
CA LEU A 10 -17.05 6.68 -14.86
C LEU A 10 -18.28 6.63 -15.77
N ASP A 11 -18.07 6.91 -17.05
CA ASP A 11 -19.06 6.90 -18.12
C ASP A 11 -18.69 5.84 -19.19
N PRO A 12 -19.64 5.06 -19.72
CA PRO A 12 -19.37 4.06 -20.77
C PRO A 12 -18.90 4.67 -22.11
N ASP A 13 -19.19 5.93 -22.36
CA ASP A 13 -18.85 6.63 -23.60
C ASP A 13 -17.52 7.40 -23.49
N GLN A 14 -16.88 7.43 -22.32
CA GLN A 14 -15.57 8.08 -22.13
C GLN A 14 -14.43 7.24 -22.74
N SER A 15 -13.31 7.88 -23.04
CA SER A 15 -12.12 7.18 -23.52
C SER A 15 -11.51 6.28 -22.41
N TYR A 16 -10.83 5.21 -22.82
CA TYR A 16 -10.13 4.34 -21.86
C TYR A 16 -9.08 5.10 -21.04
N ALA A 17 -8.44 6.11 -21.62
CA ALA A 17 -7.44 6.93 -20.95
C ALA A 17 -8.05 7.98 -20.00
N SER A 18 -9.25 8.51 -20.27
CA SER A 18 -10.01 9.31 -19.29
C SER A 18 -10.44 8.46 -18.08
N ALA A 19 -10.88 7.22 -18.31
CA ALA A 19 -11.17 6.28 -17.23
C ALA A 19 -9.90 5.97 -16.41
N ALA A 20 -8.76 5.77 -17.06
CA ALA A 20 -7.47 5.56 -16.42
C ALA A 20 -7.08 6.72 -15.50
N ALA A 21 -7.17 7.95 -16.01
CA ALA A 21 -6.91 9.19 -15.28
C ALA A 21 -7.74 9.27 -13.98
N ASN A 22 -9.05 9.10 -14.09
CA ASN A 22 -9.98 9.13 -12.96
C ASN A 22 -9.64 8.06 -11.91
N VAL A 23 -9.43 6.81 -12.34
CA VAL A 23 -9.14 5.71 -11.42
C VAL A 23 -7.81 5.92 -10.70
N VAL A 24 -6.73 6.22 -11.44
CA VAL A 24 -5.39 6.40 -10.85
C VAL A 24 -5.36 7.58 -9.89
N ALA A 25 -5.99 8.71 -10.23
CA ALA A 25 -6.07 9.87 -9.35
C ALA A 25 -6.73 9.54 -7.99
N VAL A 26 -7.85 8.82 -7.99
CA VAL A 26 -8.52 8.42 -6.75
C VAL A 26 -7.67 7.45 -5.94
N ARG A 27 -7.06 6.44 -6.59
CA ARG A 27 -6.22 5.45 -5.88
C ARG A 27 -4.92 6.04 -5.34
N ALA A 28 -4.33 7.01 -6.05
CA ALA A 28 -3.17 7.75 -5.55
C ALA A 28 -3.52 8.52 -4.27
N ARG A 29 -4.67 9.19 -4.25
CA ARG A 29 -5.15 9.92 -3.07
C ARG A 29 -5.44 9.00 -1.89
N GLU A 30 -6.03 7.84 -2.13
CA GLU A 30 -6.25 6.84 -1.06
C GLU A 30 -4.93 6.40 -0.42
N LEU A 31 -3.90 6.09 -1.22
CA LEU A 31 -2.59 5.72 -0.70
C LEU A 31 -2.01 6.82 0.18
N ALA A 32 -2.07 8.08 -0.26
CA ALA A 32 -1.58 9.22 0.50
C ALA A 32 -2.34 9.39 1.83
N ASP A 33 -3.67 9.27 1.82
CA ASP A 33 -4.48 9.44 3.03
C ASP A 33 -4.28 8.32 4.06
N HIS A 34 -3.98 7.10 3.61
CA HIS A 34 -3.68 5.96 4.49
C HIS A 34 -2.24 5.93 5.00
N SER A 35 -1.37 6.84 4.55
CA SER A 35 0.01 6.94 5.07
C SER A 35 0.10 7.48 6.49
N ARG A 36 -0.94 8.19 6.96
CA ARG A 36 -0.95 8.78 8.29
C ARG A 36 -0.88 7.69 9.36
N ASP A 37 0.08 7.85 10.28
CA ASP A 37 0.34 6.94 11.39
C ASP A 37 0.64 5.49 10.96
N VAL A 38 1.03 5.27 9.69
CA VAL A 38 1.29 3.90 9.17
C VAL A 38 2.42 3.19 9.90
N LEU A 39 3.36 3.93 10.49
CA LEU A 39 4.49 3.39 11.24
C LEU A 39 4.14 3.05 12.69
N ASN A 40 2.90 3.29 13.14
CA ASN A 40 2.47 2.92 14.48
C ASN A 40 2.29 1.40 14.59
N VAL A 41 3.28 0.73 15.16
CA VAL A 41 3.30 -0.74 15.30
C VAL A 41 2.22 -1.30 16.23
N THR A 42 1.57 -0.46 17.03
CA THR A 42 0.48 -0.87 17.92
C THR A 42 -0.89 -0.80 17.24
N ASP A 43 -1.03 -0.06 16.14
CA ASP A 43 -2.25 0.07 15.34
C ASP A 43 -2.05 -0.62 13.98
N ILE A 44 -2.10 -1.95 14.01
CA ILE A 44 -1.82 -2.82 12.84
C ILE A 44 -2.79 -2.60 11.67
N GLU A 45 -3.95 -1.98 11.91
CA GLU A 45 -4.92 -1.68 10.85
C GLU A 45 -4.42 -0.54 9.94
N ARG A 46 -3.53 0.35 10.41
CA ARG A 46 -2.96 1.42 9.58
C ARG A 46 -2.12 0.85 8.43
N VAL A 47 -1.19 -0.05 8.75
CA VAL A 47 -0.39 -0.79 7.76
C VAL A 47 -1.30 -1.58 6.83
N HIS A 48 -2.29 -2.27 7.37
CA HIS A 48 -3.23 -3.06 6.57
C HIS A 48 -4.00 -2.20 5.56
N ASP A 49 -4.54 -1.07 5.99
CA ASP A 49 -5.33 -0.15 5.17
C ASP A 49 -4.49 0.49 4.06
N MET A 50 -3.28 0.96 4.38
CA MET A 50 -2.35 1.47 3.37
C MET A 50 -1.95 0.36 2.39
N ARG A 51 -1.69 -0.86 2.86
CA ARG A 51 -1.36 -2.01 2.00
C ARG A 51 -2.48 -2.31 0.99
N VAL A 52 -3.73 -2.25 1.44
CA VAL A 52 -4.90 -2.44 0.57
C VAL A 52 -4.97 -1.32 -0.48
N ALA A 53 -4.78 -0.06 -0.09
CA ALA A 53 -4.77 1.08 -1.02
C ALA A 53 -3.64 0.96 -2.06
N THR A 54 -2.42 0.64 -1.64
CA THR A 54 -1.26 0.45 -2.53
C THR A 54 -1.49 -0.69 -3.53
N ARG A 55 -2.06 -1.81 -3.10
CA ARG A 55 -2.40 -2.92 -4.01
C ARG A 55 -3.43 -2.51 -5.05
N ARG A 56 -4.45 -1.71 -4.68
CA ARG A 56 -5.44 -1.19 -5.62
C ARG A 56 -4.81 -0.23 -6.63
N LEU A 57 -3.94 0.67 -6.18
CA LEU A 57 -3.20 1.58 -7.06
C LEU A 57 -2.30 0.81 -8.03
N ARG A 58 -1.54 -0.17 -7.55
CA ARG A 58 -0.72 -1.04 -8.41
C ARG A 58 -1.54 -1.72 -9.49
N ALA A 59 -2.66 -2.33 -9.10
CA ALA A 59 -3.55 -3.01 -10.05
C ALA A 59 -4.13 -2.03 -11.09
N ALA A 60 -4.51 -0.82 -10.66
CA ALA A 60 -4.97 0.23 -11.58
C ALA A 60 -3.88 0.61 -12.59
N LEU A 61 -2.65 0.87 -12.12
CA LEU A 61 -1.52 1.17 -13.01
C LEU A 61 -1.27 0.03 -14.01
N GLU A 62 -1.26 -1.23 -13.56
CA GLU A 62 -1.03 -2.40 -14.43
C GLU A 62 -2.16 -2.59 -15.46
N VAL A 63 -3.43 -2.37 -15.09
CA VAL A 63 -4.58 -2.48 -16.02
C VAL A 63 -4.58 -1.37 -17.07
N PHE A 64 -4.22 -0.16 -16.67
CA PHE A 64 -4.23 1.02 -17.54
C PHE A 64 -2.87 1.32 -18.17
N GLU A 65 -1.91 0.38 -18.13
CA GLU A 65 -0.59 0.52 -18.75
C GLU A 65 -0.62 1.13 -20.18
N PRO A 66 -1.53 0.70 -21.09
CA PRO A 66 -1.57 1.24 -22.45
C PRO A 66 -1.90 2.74 -22.54
N CYS A 67 -2.43 3.35 -21.48
CA CYS A 67 -2.84 4.76 -21.44
C CYS A 67 -1.71 5.72 -21.07
N PHE A 68 -0.55 5.22 -20.62
CA PHE A 68 0.50 6.05 -20.04
C PHE A 68 1.80 6.03 -20.86
N PRO A 69 2.52 7.15 -20.95
CA PRO A 69 3.87 7.16 -21.52
C PRO A 69 4.82 6.26 -20.73
N ALA A 70 5.56 5.41 -21.45
CA ALA A 70 6.34 4.32 -20.86
C ALA A 70 7.37 4.78 -19.82
N ALA A 71 7.98 5.95 -19.99
CA ALA A 71 9.05 6.43 -19.10
C ALA A 71 8.53 6.85 -17.72
N GLY A 72 7.47 7.66 -17.68
CA GLY A 72 6.83 8.11 -16.42
C GLY A 72 6.16 6.93 -15.70
N TYR A 73 5.44 6.11 -16.47
CA TYR A 73 4.70 4.94 -15.96
C TYR A 73 5.59 3.96 -15.22
N LYS A 74 6.70 3.55 -15.85
CA LYS A 74 7.63 2.57 -15.26
C LYS A 74 8.22 3.05 -13.94
N LYS A 75 8.54 4.34 -13.83
CA LYS A 75 9.07 4.92 -12.59
C LYS A 75 8.02 4.91 -11.48
N ALA A 76 6.80 5.36 -11.77
CA ALA A 76 5.72 5.37 -10.78
C ALA A 76 5.35 3.95 -10.33
N LEU A 77 5.22 3.00 -11.28
CA LEU A 77 4.89 1.62 -10.96
C LEU A 77 5.98 0.96 -10.11
N ALA A 78 7.27 1.20 -10.42
CA ALA A 78 8.38 0.65 -9.63
C ALA A 78 8.32 1.12 -8.17
N GLU A 79 8.09 2.41 -7.94
CA GLU A 79 7.98 2.97 -6.59
C GLU A 79 6.75 2.43 -5.83
N VAL A 80 5.60 2.34 -6.50
CA VAL A 80 4.38 1.73 -5.92
C VAL A 80 4.61 0.26 -5.56
N LYS A 81 5.37 -0.50 -6.38
CA LYS A 81 5.74 -1.89 -6.08
C LYS A 81 6.63 -1.97 -4.84
N SER A 82 7.67 -1.14 -4.74
CA SER A 82 8.53 -1.11 -3.54
C SER A 82 7.75 -0.78 -2.27
N ILE A 83 6.81 0.17 -2.32
CA ILE A 83 5.92 0.46 -1.19
C ILE A 83 5.05 -0.75 -0.85
N ALA A 84 4.48 -1.43 -1.86
CA ALA A 84 3.62 -2.59 -1.66
C ALA A 84 4.37 -3.76 -1.00
N ASP A 85 5.62 -3.98 -1.41
CA ASP A 85 6.48 -5.04 -0.90
C ASP A 85 6.86 -4.75 0.57
N ALA A 86 7.31 -3.54 0.89
CA ALA A 86 7.63 -3.13 2.27
C ALA A 86 6.42 -3.19 3.21
N LEU A 87 5.23 -2.79 2.74
CA LEU A 87 3.97 -2.94 3.49
C LEU A 87 3.59 -4.41 3.69
N GLY A 88 3.96 -5.28 2.74
CA GLY A 88 3.79 -6.73 2.82
C GLY A 88 4.62 -7.32 3.96
N GLU A 89 5.93 -7.10 3.91
CA GLU A 89 6.88 -7.57 4.93
C GLU A 89 6.47 -7.12 6.34
N ARG A 90 6.11 -5.84 6.49
CA ARG A 90 5.63 -5.30 7.76
C ARG A 90 4.34 -6.00 8.22
N ARG A 91 3.39 -6.25 7.32
CA ARG A 91 2.10 -6.86 7.67
C ARG A 91 2.22 -8.36 7.99
N ASP A 92 3.13 -9.07 7.36
CA ASP A 92 3.34 -10.49 7.61
C ASP A 92 3.77 -10.74 9.05
N ALA A 93 4.64 -9.88 9.60
CA ALA A 93 5.00 -9.90 11.02
C ALA A 93 3.80 -9.67 11.95
N ASP A 94 2.90 -8.71 11.65
CA ASP A 94 1.68 -8.49 12.45
C ASP A 94 0.79 -9.74 12.50
N ILE A 95 0.60 -10.39 11.34
CA ILE A 95 -0.24 -11.58 11.22
C ILE A 95 0.40 -12.73 12.01
N ALA A 96 1.72 -12.90 11.91
CA ALA A 96 2.44 -13.94 12.64
C ALA A 96 2.35 -13.74 14.16
N ILE A 97 2.56 -12.52 14.67
CA ILE A 97 2.40 -12.20 16.10
C ILE A 97 0.98 -12.52 16.55
N ALA A 98 -0.05 -11.99 15.86
CA ALA A 98 -1.44 -12.21 16.24
C ALA A 98 -1.83 -13.70 16.20
N THR A 99 -1.29 -14.45 15.23
CA THR A 99 -1.55 -15.90 15.10
C THR A 99 -0.92 -16.67 16.26
N LEU A 100 0.33 -16.35 16.63
CA LEU A 100 1.02 -17.00 17.74
C LEU A 100 0.42 -16.66 19.10
N GLU A 101 0.02 -15.41 19.32
CA GLU A 101 -0.64 -14.99 20.55
C GLU A 101 -2.01 -15.69 20.72
N SER A 102 -2.78 -15.79 19.63
CA SER A 102 -4.03 -16.54 19.58
C SER A 102 -3.80 -18.04 19.85
N PHE A 103 -2.76 -18.61 19.24
CA PHE A 103 -2.36 -20.00 19.48
C PHE A 103 -1.96 -20.24 20.95
N ALA A 104 -1.15 -19.37 21.53
CA ALA A 104 -0.69 -19.47 22.92
C ALA A 104 -1.84 -19.43 23.94
N ALA A 105 -2.91 -18.68 23.64
CA ALA A 105 -4.10 -18.62 24.50
C ALA A 105 -4.78 -19.97 24.70
N GLY A 106 -4.66 -20.88 23.72
CA GLY A 106 -5.18 -22.25 23.78
C GLY A 106 -4.24 -23.29 24.39
N LEU A 107 -2.98 -22.94 24.68
CA LEU A 107 -1.97 -23.90 25.14
C LEU A 107 -1.99 -24.11 26.67
N ALA A 108 -1.56 -25.32 27.05
CA ALA A 108 -1.18 -25.65 28.42
C ALA A 108 0.04 -24.81 28.86
N ASN A 109 0.17 -24.58 30.16
CA ASN A 109 1.17 -23.67 30.73
C ASN A 109 2.66 -23.95 30.39
N PRO A 110 3.15 -25.21 30.26
CA PRO A 110 4.59 -25.45 30.04
C PRO A 110 5.11 -25.03 28.65
N ASP A 111 4.25 -24.92 27.63
CA ASP A 111 4.66 -24.56 26.27
C ASP A 111 4.64 -23.04 26.01
N ARG A 112 4.02 -22.27 26.90
CA ARG A 112 3.84 -20.81 26.75
C ARG A 112 5.15 -20.03 26.69
N PRO A 113 6.20 -20.35 27.48
CA PRO A 113 7.47 -19.62 27.39
C PRO A 113 8.15 -19.75 26.02
N GLY A 114 8.04 -20.91 25.37
CA GLY A 114 8.61 -21.13 24.04
C GLY A 114 7.92 -20.26 22.98
N VAL A 115 6.58 -20.22 23.00
CA VAL A 115 5.81 -19.36 22.09
C VAL A 115 6.06 -17.88 22.37
N ALA A 116 6.17 -17.47 23.63
CA ALA A 116 6.49 -16.09 23.99
C ALA A 116 7.86 -15.67 23.45
N SER A 117 8.88 -16.53 23.55
CA SER A 117 10.21 -16.26 22.98
C SER A 117 10.15 -16.07 21.46
N LEU A 118 9.33 -16.85 20.75
CA LEU A 118 9.16 -16.70 19.31
C LEU A 118 8.44 -15.39 18.95
N VAL A 119 7.42 -15.01 19.72
CA VAL A 119 6.73 -13.72 19.53
C VAL A 119 7.70 -12.55 19.66
N GLU A 120 8.59 -12.56 20.66
CA GLU A 120 9.58 -11.49 20.82
C GLU A 120 10.57 -11.42 19.64
N GLN A 121 10.97 -12.56 19.08
CA GLN A 121 11.79 -12.57 17.87
C GLN A 121 11.06 -11.91 16.70
N ILE A 122 9.79 -12.26 16.49
CA ILE A 122 9.00 -11.68 15.39
C ILE A 122 8.70 -10.19 15.65
N ARG A 123 8.61 -9.74 16.91
CA ARG A 123 8.54 -8.30 17.24
C ARG A 123 9.80 -7.55 16.83
N ALA A 124 10.98 -8.17 16.91
CA ALA A 124 12.20 -7.58 16.38
C ALA A 124 12.14 -7.48 14.84
N GLU A 125 11.74 -8.55 14.16
CA GLU A 125 11.53 -8.55 12.70
C GLU A 125 10.49 -7.50 12.26
N GLN A 126 9.42 -7.34 13.05
CA GLN A 126 8.39 -6.32 12.86
C GLN A 126 8.99 -4.90 12.91
N ALA A 127 9.88 -4.63 13.87
CA ALA A 127 10.54 -3.34 14.01
C ALA A 127 11.49 -3.05 12.84
N ASP A 128 12.26 -4.04 12.40
CA ASP A 128 13.17 -3.92 11.25
C ASP A 128 12.41 -3.67 9.94
N ALA A 129 11.30 -4.39 9.73
CA ALA A 129 10.40 -4.16 8.59
C ALA A 129 9.75 -2.77 8.67
N ASN A 130 9.43 -2.27 9.87
CA ASN A 130 8.89 -0.92 10.06
C ASN A 130 9.91 0.17 9.72
N ALA A 131 11.18 -0.01 10.11
CA ALA A 131 12.26 0.89 9.75
C ALA A 131 12.52 0.90 8.23
N SER A 132 12.40 -0.27 7.59
CA SER A 132 12.52 -0.38 6.13
C SER A 132 11.34 0.29 5.41
N LEU A 133 10.11 0.15 5.92
CA LEU A 133 8.92 0.85 5.42
C LEU A 133 9.04 2.37 5.54
N GLU A 134 9.60 2.87 6.65
CA GLU A 134 9.79 4.30 6.92
C GLU A 134 10.50 5.01 5.76
N ALA A 135 11.51 4.37 5.15
CA ALA A 135 12.24 4.93 4.03
C ALA A 135 11.34 5.24 2.82
N PHE A 136 10.19 4.60 2.67
CA PHE A 136 9.27 4.79 1.55
C PHE A 136 8.08 5.69 1.87
N VAL A 137 7.67 5.77 3.14
CA VAL A 137 6.48 6.51 3.57
C VAL A 137 6.79 7.90 4.13
N GLN A 138 8.03 8.38 3.96
CA GLN A 138 8.39 9.74 4.32
C GLN A 138 7.48 10.75 3.60
N PRO A 139 7.00 11.82 4.27
CA PRO A 139 6.08 12.78 3.67
C PRO A 139 6.58 13.35 2.34
N GLN A 140 7.88 13.71 2.25
CA GLN A 140 8.49 14.20 1.01
C GLN A 140 8.46 13.20 -0.14
N ARG A 141 8.65 11.91 0.14
CA ARG A 141 8.65 10.85 -0.89
C ARG A 141 7.24 10.57 -1.38
N LEU A 142 6.28 10.50 -0.46
CA LEU A 142 4.87 10.32 -0.82
C LEU A 142 4.32 11.50 -1.60
N ALA A 143 4.74 12.73 -1.26
CA ALA A 143 4.40 13.92 -2.03
C ALA A 143 4.95 13.84 -3.46
N ALA A 144 6.24 13.50 -3.62
CA ALA A 144 6.87 13.34 -4.94
C ALA A 144 6.23 12.22 -5.78
N LEU A 145 5.84 11.10 -5.15
CA LEU A 145 5.09 10.03 -5.82
C LEU A 145 3.71 10.52 -6.27
N THR A 146 3.00 11.24 -5.41
CA THR A 146 1.67 11.79 -5.72
C THR A 146 1.73 12.79 -6.86
N GLU A 147 2.75 13.64 -6.91
CA GLU A 147 3.02 14.57 -8.01
C GLU A 147 3.28 13.80 -9.31
N ARG A 148 4.18 12.81 -9.30
CA ARG A 148 4.46 11.96 -10.47
C ARG A 148 3.22 11.23 -11.00
N LEU A 149 2.38 10.73 -10.10
CA LEU A 149 1.11 10.09 -10.47
C LEU A 149 0.12 11.11 -11.07
N SER A 150 0.13 12.35 -10.58
CA SER A 150 -0.70 13.42 -11.13
C SER A 150 -0.23 13.85 -12.52
N GLU A 151 1.08 13.91 -12.76
CA GLU A 151 1.65 14.13 -14.09
C GLU A 151 1.21 13.03 -15.07
N LEU A 152 1.28 11.76 -14.65
CA LEU A 152 0.81 10.63 -15.45
C LEU A 152 -0.67 10.70 -15.80
N VAL A 153 -1.50 11.18 -14.86
CA VAL A 153 -2.93 11.40 -15.07
C VAL A 153 -3.15 12.46 -16.15
N VAL A 154 -2.44 13.59 -16.09
CA VAL A 154 -2.52 14.67 -17.09
C VAL A 154 -2.05 14.19 -18.47
N GLU A 155 -0.96 13.41 -18.53
CA GLU A 155 -0.47 12.83 -19.78
C GLU A 155 -1.49 11.88 -20.43
N ALA A 156 -2.20 11.07 -19.65
CA ALA A 156 -3.25 10.18 -20.16
C ALA A 156 -4.46 10.95 -20.73
N GLU A 157 -4.86 12.05 -20.09
CA GLU A 157 -5.94 12.91 -20.58
C GLU A 157 -5.57 13.59 -21.90
N ALA A 158 -4.30 14.02 -22.05
CA ALA A 158 -3.81 14.66 -23.28
C ALA A 158 -3.80 13.72 -24.50
N VAL A 159 -3.66 12.40 -24.29
CA VAL A 159 -3.75 11.38 -25.36
C VAL A 159 -5.20 11.11 -25.79
N SER A 160 -6.18 11.51 -24.96
CA SER A 160 -7.61 11.33 -25.22
C SER A 160 -8.27 12.49 -25.97
N SER A 161 -7.56 13.61 -26.12
CA SER A 161 -8.03 14.83 -26.80
C SER A 161 -7.59 14.85 -28.27
#